data_AF-A0A0S8CUI0-F1
#
_entry.id   AF-A0A0S8CUI0-F1
#
_cell.length_a   1.000
_cell.length_b   1.000
_cell.length_c   1.000
_cell.angle_alpha   90.00
_cell.angle_beta   90.00
_cell.angle_gamma   90.00
#
_symmetry.space_group_name_H-M   'P 1'
#
loop_
_entity.id
_entity.type
_entity.pdbx_description
1 polymer ?
#
loop_
_entity_poly.entity_id
_entity_poly.type
_entity_poly.pdbx_seq_one_letter_code
_entity_poly.pdbx_strand_id
1 'polypeptide(L)'
;MDMIRNGLKQALLDKQLQVGCWMSLGSHTAAEICASSGFDWVLIDMEHAPNDIPQVLHLLQAVAAYPCSVMVRAYWNDTVLIKRLLDLGVQSLLLPNVQTAEEAERA
;
A
#
# COMPACT_ATOMS: atom_id res chain seq x y z
N MET A 1 1.76 23.69 10.29
CA MET A 1 1.19 22.32 10.29
C MET A 1 2.33 21.39 9.96
N ASP A 2 2.68 20.49 10.88
CA ASP A 2 3.62 19.43 10.55
C ASP A 2 2.97 18.51 9.53
N MET A 3 3.66 18.28 8.41
CA MET A 3 3.18 17.38 7.37
C MET A 3 3.32 15.94 7.84
N ILE A 4 2.33 15.10 7.53
CA ILE A 4 2.41 13.66 7.81
C ILE A 4 3.59 13.08 7.03
N ARG A 5 4.53 12.45 7.73
CA ARG A 5 5.70 11.83 7.13
C ARG A 5 5.35 10.44 6.58
N ASN A 6 5.68 10.18 5.31
CA ASN A 6 5.65 8.84 4.73
C ASN A 6 7.05 8.20 4.89
N GLY A 7 7.16 7.17 5.73
CA GLY A 7 8.41 6.47 6.04
C GLY A 7 9.04 5.81 4.82
N LEU A 8 8.26 5.01 4.09
CA LEU A 8 8.71 4.32 2.87
C LEU A 8 9.23 5.30 1.82
N LYS A 9 8.49 6.39 1.55
CA LYS A 9 8.93 7.42 0.59
C LYS A 9 10.30 8.00 0.96
N GLN A 10 10.50 8.31 2.23
CA GLN A 10 11.78 8.85 2.69
C GLN A 10 12.92 7.83 2.55
N ALA A 11 12.70 6.59 2.98
CA ALA A 11 13.70 5.53 2.88
C ALA A 11 14.12 5.23 1.42
N LEU A 12 13.15 5.26 0.49
CA LEU A 12 13.42 5.10 -0.95
C LEU A 12 14.25 6.26 -1.51
N LEU A 13 13.95 7.51 -1.12
CA LEU A 13 14.75 8.68 -1.51
C LEU A 13 16.19 8.60 -0.97
N ASP A 14 16.33 8.07 0.25
CA ASP A 14 17.62 7.86 0.91
C ASP A 14 18.36 6.61 0.37
N LYS A 15 17.80 5.91 -0.63
CA LYS A 15 18.35 4.69 -1.25
C LYS A 15 18.63 3.57 -0.25
N GLN A 16 17.84 3.51 0.82
CA GLN A 16 17.91 2.42 1.79
C GLN A 16 17.26 1.17 1.19
N LEU A 17 17.83 0.00 1.45
CA LEU A 17 17.19 -1.26 1.13
C LEU A 17 15.87 -1.36 1.92
N GLN A 18 14.79 -1.76 1.24
CA GLN A 18 13.47 -1.92 1.83
C GLN A 18 12.94 -3.31 1.49
N VAL A 19 12.91 -4.20 2.47
CA VAL A 19 12.44 -5.59 2.35
C VAL A 19 10.94 -5.65 2.63
N GLY A 20 10.18 -6.17 1.67
CA GLY A 20 8.72 -6.19 1.73
C GLY A 20 8.08 -7.58 1.74
N CYS A 21 6.81 -7.61 2.16
CA CYS A 21 5.96 -8.80 2.12
C CYS A 21 4.68 -8.55 1.30
N TRP A 22 4.33 -9.51 0.43
CA TRP A 22 3.13 -9.47 -0.38
C TRP A 22 1.96 -10.17 0.33
N MET A 23 0.87 -9.45 0.61
CA MET A 23 -0.30 -10.01 1.30
C MET A 23 -1.45 -10.25 0.32
N SER A 24 -1.68 -11.52 0.02
CA SER A 24 -2.77 -11.96 -0.89
C SER A 24 -3.88 -12.76 -0.18
N LEU A 25 -3.81 -12.90 1.14
CA LEU A 25 -4.72 -13.76 1.91
C LEU A 25 -6.06 -13.10 2.29
N GLY A 26 -6.18 -11.77 2.19
CA GLY A 26 -7.40 -11.05 2.57
C GLY A 26 -7.82 -11.24 4.03
N SER A 27 -6.88 -11.57 4.92
CA SER A 27 -7.14 -11.91 6.32
C SER A 27 -6.49 -10.89 7.26
N HIS A 28 -7.28 -10.30 8.15
CA HIS A 28 -6.80 -9.35 9.17
C HIS A 28 -5.78 -9.98 10.10
N THR A 29 -6.03 -11.21 10.55
CA THR A 29 -5.09 -11.96 11.41
C THR A 29 -3.77 -12.20 10.70
N ALA A 30 -3.81 -12.60 9.42
CA ALA A 30 -2.57 -12.80 8.66
C ALA A 30 -1.83 -11.48 8.44
N ALA A 31 -2.55 -10.39 8.14
CA ALA A 31 -1.96 -9.07 7.94
C ALA A 31 -1.27 -8.55 9.20
N GLU A 32 -1.89 -8.71 10.37
CA GLU A 32 -1.32 -8.35 11.68
C GLU A 32 -0.01 -9.12 11.95
N ILE A 33 -0.03 -10.45 11.71
CA ILE A 33 1.16 -11.29 11.84
C ILE A 33 2.27 -10.81 10.89
N CYS A 34 1.96 -10.60 9.61
CA CYS A 34 2.93 -10.09 8.62
C CYS A 34 3.51 -8.74 9.04
N ALA A 35 2.69 -7.80 9.50
CA ALA A 35 3.11 -6.48 9.93
C ALA A 35 4.08 -6.52 11.14
N SER A 36 3.91 -7.52 12.03
CA SER A 36 4.81 -7.75 13.16
C SER A 36 6.10 -8.49 12.81
N SER A 37 6.23 -9.03 11.60
CA SER A 37 7.31 -9.95 11.22
C SER A 37 8.64 -9.28 10.83
N GLY A 38 8.77 -7.97 11.03
CA GLY A 38 10.02 -7.23 10.79
C GLY A 38 10.27 -6.80 9.35
N PHE A 39 9.25 -6.78 8.49
CA PHE A 39 9.34 -6.20 7.16
C PHE A 39 9.34 -4.67 7.22
N ASP A 40 10.06 -4.02 6.30
CA ASP A 40 10.04 -2.56 6.16
C ASP A 40 8.69 -2.08 5.62
N TRP A 41 8.08 -2.89 4.74
CA TRP A 41 6.75 -2.64 4.21
C TRP A 41 5.95 -3.91 3.95
N VAL A 42 4.62 -3.77 3.97
CA VAL A 42 3.67 -4.79 3.52
C VAL A 42 2.83 -4.25 2.38
N LEU A 43 2.47 -5.12 1.42
CA LEU A 43 1.61 -4.76 0.30
C LEU A 43 0.26 -5.46 0.41
N ILE A 44 -0.81 -4.67 0.40
CA ILE A 44 -2.19 -5.16 0.24
C ILE A 44 -2.50 -5.21 -1.25
N ASP A 45 -2.80 -6.41 -1.75
CA ASP A 45 -3.02 -6.64 -3.17
C ASP A 45 -4.49 -6.56 -3.55
N MET A 46 -4.90 -5.60 -4.37
CA MET A 46 -6.27 -5.56 -4.93
C MET A 46 -6.37 -6.11 -6.35
N GLU A 47 -5.25 -6.34 -7.04
CA GLU A 47 -5.27 -6.75 -8.46
C GLU A 47 -5.45 -8.26 -8.61
N HIS A 48 -4.77 -9.04 -7.76
CA HIS A 48 -4.76 -10.51 -7.85
C HIS A 48 -5.11 -11.21 -6.55
N ALA A 49 -5.59 -10.47 -5.56
CA ALA A 49 -6.22 -11.01 -4.37
C ALA A 49 -7.63 -10.42 -4.20
N PRO A 50 -8.54 -11.10 -3.48
CA PRO A 50 -9.95 -10.70 -3.40
C PRO A 50 -10.18 -9.55 -2.40
N ASN A 51 -9.41 -8.47 -2.51
CA ASN A 51 -9.53 -7.28 -1.66
C ASN A 51 -10.28 -6.17 -2.39
N ASP A 52 -11.41 -5.74 -1.81
CA ASP A 52 -12.14 -4.54 -2.22
C ASP A 52 -11.87 -3.37 -1.27
N ILE A 53 -12.51 -2.22 -1.52
CA ILE A 53 -12.27 -0.99 -0.73
C ILE A 53 -12.56 -1.18 0.78
N PRO A 54 -13.72 -1.75 1.21
CA PRO A 54 -13.95 -2.07 2.61
C PRO A 54 -12.90 -3.01 3.20
N GLN A 55 -12.49 -4.04 2.47
CA GLN A 55 -11.47 -4.99 2.94
C GLN A 55 -10.11 -4.29 3.11
N VAL A 56 -9.73 -3.40 2.20
CA VAL A 56 -8.51 -2.59 2.34
C VAL A 56 -8.55 -1.73 3.61
N LEU A 57 -9.67 -1.07 3.91
CA LEU A 57 -9.81 -0.27 5.14
C LEU A 57 -9.57 -1.12 6.39
N HIS A 58 -10.19 -2.30 6.47
CA HIS A 58 -10.00 -3.17 7.62
C HIS A 58 -8.56 -3.71 7.72
N LEU A 59 -7.92 -4.03 6.59
CA LEU A 59 -6.50 -4.44 6.58
C LEU A 59 -5.57 -3.30 7.00
N LEU A 60 -5.83 -2.07 6.56
CA LEU A 60 -5.11 -0.87 6.99
C LEU A 60 -5.22 -0.70 8.51
N GLN A 61 -6.42 -0.86 9.07
CA GLN A 61 -6.65 -0.79 10.52
C GLN A 61 -5.88 -1.87 11.28
N ALA A 62 -5.83 -3.11 10.77
CA ALA A 62 -5.12 -4.23 11.39
C ALA A 62 -3.60 -3.99 11.48
N VAL A 63 -3.01 -3.32 10.49
CA VAL A 63 -1.56 -3.09 10.44
C VAL A 63 -1.13 -1.73 11.00
N ALA A 64 -2.07 -0.83 11.32
CA ALA A 64 -1.77 0.56 11.70
C ALA A 64 -0.90 0.73 12.96
N ALA A 65 -0.91 -0.24 13.87
CA ALA A 65 -0.14 -0.19 15.12
C ALA A 65 1.33 -0.65 14.96
N TYR A 66 1.72 -1.13 13.78
CA TYR A 66 3.02 -1.75 13.55
C TYR A 66 4.00 -0.79 12.85
N PRO A 67 5.31 -0.99 13.05
CA PRO A 67 6.32 -0.07 12.50
C PRO A 67 6.61 -0.27 11.00
N CYS A 68 5.86 -1.11 10.29
CA CYS A 68 6.00 -1.31 8.84
C CYS A 68 5.17 -0.30 8.05
N SER A 69 5.69 0.16 6.90
CA SER A 69 4.91 0.97 5.96
C SER A 69 3.90 0.11 5.19
N VAL A 70 2.80 0.71 4.74
CA VAL A 70 1.78 0.00 3.96
C VAL A 70 1.73 0.53 2.54
N MET A 71 1.78 -0.38 1.57
CA MET A 71 1.55 -0.11 0.16
C MET A 71 0.26 -0.82 -0.28
N VAL A 72 -0.52 -0.18 -1.16
CA VAL A 72 -1.67 -0.85 -1.79
C VAL A 72 -1.42 -0.98 -3.28
N ARG A 73 -1.52 -2.20 -3.82
CA ARG A 73 -1.60 -2.41 -5.26
C ARG A 73 -3.03 -2.22 -5.71
N ALA A 74 -3.26 -1.16 -6.49
CA ALA A 74 -4.55 -0.92 -7.13
C ALA A 74 -4.84 -1.98 -8.19
N TYR A 75 -6.11 -2.31 -8.45
CA TYR A 75 -6.46 -3.25 -9.52
C TYR A 75 -6.25 -2.66 -10.93
N TRP A 76 -6.18 -1.34 -11.06
CA TRP A 76 -5.87 -0.64 -12.30
C TRP A 76 -5.38 0.78 -12.03
N ASN A 77 -4.76 1.41 -13.03
CA ASN A 77 -4.50 2.85 -13.04
C ASN A 77 -5.81 3.62 -13.34
N ASP A 78 -6.67 3.70 -12.33
CA ASP A 78 -7.99 4.35 -12.41
C ASP A 78 -8.10 5.48 -11.37
N THR A 79 -8.37 6.71 -11.85
CA THR A 79 -8.40 7.91 -11.01
C THR A 79 -9.48 7.85 -9.93
N VAL A 80 -10.62 7.20 -10.20
CA VAL A 80 -11.71 7.09 -9.21
C VAL A 80 -11.31 6.16 -8.08
N LEU A 81 -10.71 5.02 -8.40
CA LEU A 81 -10.15 4.09 -7.43
C LEU A 81 -9.04 4.75 -6.61
N ILE A 82 -8.05 5.36 -7.27
CA ILE A 82 -6.90 5.98 -6.62
C ILE A 82 -7.37 7.02 -5.61
N LYS A 83 -8.31 7.90 -6.00
CA LYS A 83 -8.91 8.88 -5.09
C LYS A 83 -9.49 8.23 -3.83
N ARG A 84 -10.27 7.14 -4.00
CA ARG A 84 -10.86 6.43 -2.85
C ARG A 84 -9.80 5.80 -1.96
N LEU A 85 -8.73 5.24 -2.52
CA LEU A 85 -7.62 4.70 -1.74
C LEU A 85 -6.89 5.80 -0.94
N LEU A 86 -6.68 6.96 -1.55
CA LEU A 86 -6.11 8.13 -0.88
C LEU A 86 -7.03 8.61 0.27
N ASP A 87 -8.35 8.63 0.07
CA ASP A 87 -9.34 8.99 1.10
C ASP A 87 -9.32 8.03 2.31
N LEU A 88 -8.89 6.76 2.13
CA LEU A 88 -8.68 5.81 3.23
C LEU A 88 -7.38 6.07 4.01
N GLY A 89 -6.53 7.00 3.55
CA GLY A 89 -5.23 7.29 4.15
C GLY A 89 -4.07 6.48 3.57
N VAL A 90 -4.23 5.80 2.44
CA VAL A 90 -3.13 5.13 1.75
C VAL A 90 -2.13 6.17 1.27
N GLN A 91 -0.85 6.02 1.66
CA GLN A 91 0.21 6.98 1.31
C GLN A 91 1.15 6.47 0.21
N SER A 92 1.11 5.18 -0.10
CA SER A 92 1.97 4.53 -1.07
C SER A 92 1.16 3.57 -1.93
N LEU A 93 1.21 3.76 -3.24
CA LEU A 93 0.47 2.98 -4.22
C LEU A 93 1.43 2.26 -5.16
N LEU A 94 1.08 1.03 -5.52
CA LEU A 94 1.68 0.32 -6.65
C LEU A 94 0.62 0.24 -7.76
N LEU A 95 0.89 0.87 -8.89
CA LEU A 95 -0.03 0.89 -10.02
C LEU A 95 0.40 -0.16 -11.05
N PRO A 96 -0.48 -1.09 -11.42
CA PRO A 96 -0.15 -2.12 -12.39
C PRO A 96 -0.20 -1.57 -13.82
N ASN A 97 0.47 -2.27 -14.72
CA ASN A 97 0.36 -2.08 -16.18
C ASN A 97 0.55 -0.64 -16.69
N VAL A 98 1.40 0.17 -16.04
CA VAL A 98 1.86 1.45 -16.60
C VAL A 98 2.89 1.16 -17.69
N GLN A 99 2.53 1.43 -18.95
CA GLN A 99 3.33 1.09 -20.14
C GLN A 99 3.87 2.32 -20.86
N THR A 100 3.32 3.51 -20.59
CA THR A 100 3.74 4.76 -21.22
C THR A 100 4.03 5.85 -20.19
N ALA A 101 4.82 6.86 -20.59
CA ALA A 101 5.07 8.04 -19.77
C ALA A 101 3.77 8.81 -19.46
N GLU A 102 2.86 8.89 -20.43
CA GLU A 102 1.57 9.57 -20.23
C GLU A 102 0.70 8.86 -19.20
N GLU A 103 0.67 7.52 -19.20
CA GLU A 103 -0.01 6.75 -18.15
C GLU A 103 0.62 6.99 -16.77
N ALA A 104 1.95 7.13 -16.71
CA ALA A 104 2.66 7.45 -15.47
C ALA A 104 2.39 8.88 -14.97
N GLU A 105 2.18 9.85 -15.87
CA GLU A 105 1.81 11.23 -15.51
C GLU A 105 0.36 11.35 -15.02
N ARG A 106 -0.54 10.46 -15.48
CA ARG A 106 -1.95 10.41 -15.08
C ARG A 106 -2.19 9.71 -13.73
N ALA A 107 -1.23 8.90 -13.30
CA ALA A 107 -1.21 8.15 -12.05
C ALA A 107 -1.10 9.06 -10.82
#